data_AF-A0A512IX34-F1
#
_entry.id   AF-A0A512IX34-F1
#
_cell.length_a   1.000
_cell.length_b   1.000
_cell.length_c   1.000
_cell.angle_alpha   90.00
_cell.angle_beta   90.00
_cell.angle_gamma   90.00
#
_symmetry.space_group_name_H-M   'P 1'
#
loop_
_entity.id
_entity.type
_entity.pdbx_description
1 polymer ?
#
loop_
_entity_poly.entity_id
_entity_poly.type
_entity_poly.pdbx_seq_one_letter_code
_entity_poly.pdbx_strand_id
1 'polypeptide(L)'
;MVNTYTPVYRIDRNGEDITGNFNDRCISLEVRLAAGYGEGDTLTITLDDRDWKISKPTNGETLSIYLGYKETGFSYIGTFEINSISYAWAPKTISIHGTSVSFMNAAKAPAVKAYDSKTLGEIVRDIAKSAGVEAAVSPELDSVKIPFRNSFVSPLHLLQELERTFGAVAKFGEGKLSFTPRDTGDTASGQETPLVVLNPSDIASLELRETSRGSHSKVKAAFFDKTENIKKYVESASPFSSDENSPIYTLGPVFNSQVEAQAAATSKMSDLLRGYVDGGIVLSRGDPFIRDQSRVYIQGARDGINGSYIADMVRHSFTTANGLNTSMHIHSNGTGNDYGSIANADTATPSTPLPGMPTTTPRTGSSTTTPDTGLNGITPGNNRGGAFS
;
A
#
# COMPACT_ATOMS: atom_id res chain seq x y z
N MET A 1 -13.28 13.89 -28.25
CA MET A 1 -13.24 12.66 -29.07
C MET A 1 -13.67 11.52 -28.16
N VAL A 2 -14.71 10.76 -28.53
CA VAL A 2 -15.13 9.59 -27.74
C VAL A 2 -14.10 8.51 -28.04
N ASN A 3 -13.19 8.27 -27.10
CA ASN A 3 -12.21 7.20 -27.22
C ASN A 3 -12.96 5.90 -26.90
N THR A 4 -13.58 5.27 -27.91
CA THR A 4 -14.50 4.15 -27.72
C THR A 4 -13.71 2.86 -27.48
N TYR A 5 -13.18 2.72 -26.27
CA TYR A 5 -12.72 1.42 -25.78
C TYR A 5 -13.94 0.58 -25.41
N THR A 6 -13.91 -0.70 -25.77
CA THR A 6 -15.02 -1.63 -25.50
C THR A 6 -14.67 -2.48 -24.29
N PRO A 7 -15.20 -2.19 -23.09
CA PRO A 7 -14.83 -2.91 -21.89
C PRO A 7 -15.35 -4.34 -21.94
N VAL A 8 -14.54 -5.28 -21.50
CA VAL A 8 -14.86 -6.71 -21.45
C VAL A 8 -14.33 -7.32 -20.16
N TYR A 9 -15.00 -8.38 -19.71
CA TYR A 9 -14.51 -9.24 -18.64
C TYR A 9 -14.40 -10.67 -19.16
N ARG A 10 -13.56 -11.47 -18.50
CA ARG A 10 -13.50 -12.91 -18.70
C ARG A 10 -13.45 -13.61 -17.34
N ILE A 11 -14.23 -14.67 -17.21
CA ILE A 11 -14.33 -15.49 -16.02
C ILE A 11 -13.96 -16.92 -16.41
N ASP A 12 -12.87 -17.40 -15.83
CA ASP A 12 -12.44 -18.79 -15.99
C ASP A 12 -12.78 -19.60 -14.74
N ARG A 13 -13.19 -20.85 -14.96
CA ARG A 13 -13.35 -21.85 -13.92
C ARG A 13 -12.49 -23.05 -14.26
N ASN A 14 -11.54 -23.39 -13.39
CA ASN A 14 -10.57 -24.47 -13.63
C ASN A 14 -9.80 -24.34 -14.97
N GLY A 15 -9.54 -23.10 -15.40
CA GLY A 15 -8.86 -22.80 -16.67
C GLY A 15 -9.75 -22.83 -17.92
N GLU A 16 -11.04 -23.14 -17.79
CA GLU A 16 -12.01 -23.07 -18.87
C GLU A 16 -12.77 -21.73 -18.83
N ASP A 17 -12.84 -21.05 -19.97
CA ASP A 17 -13.59 -19.80 -20.11
C ASP A 17 -15.10 -20.06 -20.06
N ILE A 18 -15.74 -19.59 -18.99
CA ILE A 18 -17.19 -19.71 -18.76
C ILE A 18 -17.92 -18.39 -18.92
N THR A 19 -17.28 -17.36 -19.48
CA THR A 19 -17.81 -15.99 -19.61
C THR A 19 -19.17 -15.95 -20.30
N GLY A 20 -19.39 -16.83 -21.29
CA GLY A 20 -20.66 -16.95 -22.00
C GLY A 20 -21.87 -17.20 -21.08
N ASN A 21 -21.67 -17.85 -19.94
CA ASN A 21 -22.73 -18.12 -18.96
C ASN A 21 -23.16 -16.87 -18.19
N PHE A 22 -22.35 -15.82 -18.20
CA PHE A 22 -22.58 -14.58 -17.45
C PHE A 22 -23.14 -13.46 -18.33
N ASN A 23 -22.85 -13.44 -19.63
CA ASN A 23 -23.09 -12.28 -20.51
C ASN A 23 -24.54 -11.77 -20.53
N ASP A 24 -25.54 -12.64 -20.44
CA ASP A 24 -26.96 -12.26 -20.42
C ASP A 24 -27.42 -11.70 -19.06
N ARG A 25 -26.79 -12.15 -17.97
CA ARG A 25 -27.30 -11.98 -16.60
C ARG A 25 -26.37 -11.20 -15.68
N CYS A 26 -25.16 -10.86 -16.09
CA CYS A 26 -24.22 -10.10 -15.27
C CYS A 26 -24.69 -8.66 -15.09
N ILE A 27 -25.04 -8.29 -13.86
CA ILE A 27 -25.40 -6.91 -13.49
C ILE A 27 -24.11 -6.14 -13.18
N SER A 28 -23.27 -6.73 -12.32
CA SER A 28 -22.01 -6.14 -11.91
C SER A 28 -20.98 -7.19 -11.52
N LEU A 29 -19.72 -6.86 -11.77
CA LEU A 29 -18.55 -7.58 -11.27
C LEU A 29 -17.66 -6.54 -10.59
N GLU A 30 -17.35 -6.74 -9.31
CA GLU A 30 -16.45 -5.88 -8.55
C GLU A 30 -15.31 -6.73 -7.98
N VAL A 31 -14.08 -6.26 -8.16
CA VAL A 31 -12.91 -6.78 -7.45
C VAL A 31 -12.31 -5.67 -6.61
N ARG A 32 -12.01 -5.99 -5.35
CA ARG A 32 -11.23 -5.16 -4.44
C ARG A 32 -9.89 -5.84 -4.20
N LEU A 33 -8.81 -5.13 -4.51
CA LEU A 33 -7.43 -5.49 -4.23
C LEU A 33 -6.93 -4.61 -3.08
N ALA A 34 -6.48 -5.18 -1.96
CA ALA A 34 -6.08 -4.42 -0.77
C ALA A 34 -4.64 -4.75 -0.36
N ALA A 35 -3.85 -3.75 0.03
CA ALA A 35 -2.43 -3.90 0.35
C ALA A 35 -2.12 -4.58 1.71
N GLY A 36 -2.86 -5.61 2.12
CA GLY A 36 -2.58 -6.42 3.31
C GLY A 36 -3.23 -5.92 4.61
N TYR A 37 -2.55 -6.12 5.75
CA TYR A 37 -3.09 -5.87 7.12
C TYR A 37 -4.30 -6.74 7.51
N GLY A 38 -4.38 -7.94 6.95
CA GLY A 38 -5.49 -8.85 7.21
C GLY A 38 -6.74 -8.59 6.38
N GLU A 39 -6.76 -7.55 5.53
CA GLU A 39 -7.72 -7.45 4.44
C GLU A 39 -7.21 -8.26 3.25
N GLY A 40 -8.01 -9.21 2.78
CA GLY A 40 -7.73 -9.98 1.57
C GLY A 40 -8.41 -9.38 0.35
N ASP A 41 -7.98 -9.81 -0.82
CA ASP A 41 -8.66 -9.42 -2.06
C ASP A 41 -10.03 -10.12 -2.14
N THR A 42 -11.03 -9.40 -2.65
CA THR A 42 -12.40 -9.89 -2.72
C THR A 42 -13.00 -9.73 -4.10
N LEU A 43 -13.86 -10.68 -4.48
CA LEU A 43 -14.68 -10.67 -5.68
C LEU A 43 -16.16 -10.63 -5.28
N THR A 44 -16.93 -9.80 -5.97
CA THR A 44 -18.39 -9.82 -5.92
C THR A 44 -18.95 -9.82 -7.34
N ILE A 45 -19.75 -10.84 -7.68
CA ILE A 45 -20.49 -10.90 -8.95
C ILE A 45 -21.98 -10.90 -8.63
N THR A 46 -22.72 -9.98 -9.20
CA THR A 46 -24.18 -9.89 -9.05
C THR A 46 -24.85 -10.26 -10.36
N LEU A 47 -25.76 -11.23 -10.30
CA LEU A 47 -26.48 -11.78 -11.44
C LEU A 47 -27.98 -11.50 -11.33
N ASP A 48 -28.61 -11.32 -12.49
CA ASP A 48 -30.04 -11.22 -12.67
C ASP A 48 -30.70 -12.61 -12.72
N ASP A 49 -31.49 -12.91 -11.70
CA ASP A 49 -32.23 -14.17 -11.57
C ASP A 49 -33.74 -14.00 -11.81
N ARG A 50 -34.14 -13.11 -12.73
CA ARG A 50 -35.55 -12.79 -13.03
C ARG A 50 -36.46 -14.01 -13.28
N ASP A 51 -35.89 -15.09 -13.82
CA ASP A 51 -36.60 -16.30 -14.25
C ASP A 51 -36.27 -17.55 -13.40
N TRP A 52 -35.43 -17.45 -12.36
CA TRP A 52 -34.92 -18.59 -11.58
C TRP A 52 -34.24 -19.68 -12.43
N LYS A 53 -33.50 -19.26 -13.45
CA LYS A 53 -32.83 -20.16 -14.42
C LYS A 53 -31.35 -20.36 -14.13
N ILE A 54 -30.78 -19.59 -13.20
CA ILE A 54 -29.36 -19.73 -12.85
C ILE A 54 -29.21 -20.97 -11.96
N SER A 55 -28.43 -21.94 -12.42
CA SER A 55 -28.02 -23.08 -11.60
C SER A 55 -27.32 -22.59 -10.34
N LYS A 56 -27.63 -23.22 -9.20
CA LYS A 56 -27.03 -22.87 -7.90
C LYS A 56 -25.49 -22.85 -8.01
N PRO A 57 -24.83 -21.71 -7.71
CA PRO A 57 -23.38 -21.68 -7.58
C PRO A 57 -22.91 -22.54 -6.39
N THR A 58 -21.67 -23.00 -6.41
CA THR A 58 -21.13 -23.86 -5.34
C THR A 58 -20.07 -23.11 -4.54
N ASN A 59 -20.17 -23.15 -3.22
CA ASN A 59 -19.09 -22.70 -2.34
C ASN A 59 -17.86 -23.61 -2.47
N GLY A 60 -16.66 -23.04 -2.35
CA GLY A 60 -15.38 -23.71 -2.53
C GLY A 60 -14.93 -23.81 -3.98
N GLU A 61 -15.75 -23.41 -4.95
CA GLU A 61 -15.32 -23.28 -6.34
C GLU A 61 -14.44 -22.03 -6.52
N THR A 62 -13.46 -22.15 -7.41
CA THR A 62 -12.50 -21.09 -7.68
C THR A 62 -12.75 -20.46 -9.04
N LEU A 63 -12.77 -19.14 -9.10
CA LEU A 63 -12.94 -18.34 -10.31
C LEU A 63 -11.70 -17.47 -10.55
N SER A 64 -11.15 -17.53 -11.76
CA SER A 64 -10.10 -16.61 -12.21
C SER A 64 -10.73 -15.48 -13.02
N ILE A 65 -10.43 -14.25 -12.62
CA ILE A 65 -11.07 -13.05 -13.14
C ILE A 65 -10.08 -12.27 -13.98
N TYR A 66 -10.54 -11.84 -15.15
CA TYR A 66 -9.82 -11.00 -16.07
C TYR A 66 -10.69 -9.80 -16.45
N LEU A 67 -10.10 -8.61 -16.48
CA LEU A 67 -10.76 -7.37 -16.90
C LEU A 67 -9.93 -6.69 -17.97
N GLY A 68 -10.59 -6.03 -18.92
CA GLY A 68 -9.88 -5.48 -20.06
C GLY A 68 -10.75 -4.74 -21.04
N TYR A 69 -10.17 -4.53 -22.22
CA TYR A 69 -10.85 -3.95 -23.36
C TYR A 69 -10.62 -4.83 -24.59
N LYS A 70 -11.57 -4.86 -25.53
CA LYS A 70 -11.40 -5.65 -26.77
C LYS A 70 -10.16 -5.23 -27.54
N GLU A 71 -9.82 -3.94 -27.47
CA GLU A 71 -8.75 -3.31 -28.23
C GLU A 71 -7.37 -3.55 -27.61
N THR A 72 -7.27 -3.67 -26.27
CA THR A 72 -5.99 -3.81 -25.55
C THR A 72 -5.79 -5.19 -24.94
N GLY A 73 -6.82 -6.04 -24.95
CA GLY A 73 -6.80 -7.35 -24.31
C GLY A 73 -7.16 -7.31 -22.84
N PHE A 74 -6.94 -8.46 -22.18
CA PHE A 74 -7.28 -8.72 -20.79
C PHE A 74 -6.07 -8.57 -19.88
N SER A 75 -6.30 -7.97 -18.71
CA SER A 75 -5.44 -8.06 -17.53
C SER A 75 -5.99 -9.14 -16.60
N TYR A 76 -5.13 -10.02 -16.11
CA TYR A 76 -5.47 -10.97 -15.07
C TYR A 76 -5.61 -10.24 -13.73
N ILE A 77 -6.77 -10.33 -13.10
CA ILE A 77 -7.08 -9.63 -11.85
C ILE A 77 -6.89 -10.54 -10.64
N GLY A 78 -7.07 -11.84 -10.75
CA GLY A 78 -6.85 -12.72 -9.60
C GLY A 78 -7.73 -13.94 -9.62
N THR A 79 -7.50 -14.80 -8.63
CA THR A 79 -8.22 -16.05 -8.47
C THR A 79 -8.87 -16.09 -7.09
N PHE A 80 -10.18 -16.27 -7.07
CA PHE A 80 -11.03 -16.11 -5.89
C PHE A 80 -11.82 -17.40 -5.63
N GLU A 81 -11.82 -17.87 -4.39
CA GLU A 81 -12.64 -18.97 -3.92
C GLU A 81 -13.99 -18.43 -3.45
N ILE A 82 -15.08 -18.98 -3.99
CA ILE A 82 -16.45 -18.62 -3.60
C ILE A 82 -16.70 -19.11 -2.17
N ASN A 83 -16.98 -18.19 -1.26
CA ASN A 83 -17.22 -18.53 0.15
C ASN A 83 -18.64 -18.21 0.62
N SER A 84 -19.37 -17.38 -0.14
CA SER A 84 -20.72 -16.94 0.20
C SER A 84 -21.55 -16.69 -1.06
N ILE A 85 -22.81 -17.12 -1.01
CA ILE A 85 -23.79 -16.91 -2.06
C ILE A 85 -25.05 -16.37 -1.40
N SER A 86 -25.53 -15.23 -1.87
CA SER A 86 -26.74 -14.58 -1.37
C SER A 86 -27.81 -14.54 -2.46
N TYR A 87 -29.07 -14.72 -2.05
CA TYR A 87 -30.24 -14.69 -2.93
C TYR A 87 -31.17 -13.57 -2.47
N ALA A 88 -31.61 -12.72 -3.40
CA ALA A 88 -32.57 -11.66 -3.14
C ALA A 88 -33.90 -11.94 -3.85
N TRP A 89 -35.01 -11.54 -3.21
CA TRP A 89 -36.36 -11.75 -3.75
C TRP A 89 -36.80 -10.67 -4.74
N ALA A 90 -36.50 -9.40 -4.46
CA ALA A 90 -36.85 -8.27 -5.33
C ALA A 90 -35.81 -7.14 -5.19
N PRO A 91 -35.12 -6.72 -6.28
CA PRO A 91 -35.04 -7.44 -7.55
C PRO A 91 -34.49 -8.86 -7.33
N LYS A 92 -34.91 -9.82 -8.17
CA LYS A 92 -34.44 -11.21 -8.06
C LYS A 92 -32.97 -11.26 -8.49
N THR A 93 -32.06 -11.40 -7.54
CA THR A 93 -30.62 -11.43 -7.82
C THR A 93 -29.91 -12.54 -7.07
N ILE A 94 -28.80 -12.99 -7.64
CA ILE A 94 -27.82 -13.85 -6.98
C ILE A 94 -26.53 -13.07 -6.85
N SER A 95 -26.00 -12.96 -5.64
CA SER A 95 -24.69 -12.36 -5.38
C SER A 95 -23.71 -13.44 -4.97
N ILE A 96 -22.67 -13.63 -5.78
CA ILE A 96 -21.57 -14.55 -5.55
C ILE A 96 -20.43 -13.73 -4.93
N HIS A 97 -20.02 -14.09 -3.72
CA HIS A 97 -18.90 -13.47 -3.05
C HIS A 97 -17.76 -14.46 -2.89
N GLY A 98 -16.55 -14.00 -3.21
CA GLY A 98 -15.33 -14.79 -3.08
C GLY A 98 -14.19 -13.98 -2.49
N THR A 99 -13.25 -14.68 -1.88
CA THR A 99 -12.02 -14.13 -1.31
C THR A 99 -10.82 -14.80 -1.96
N SER A 100 -9.63 -14.20 -1.87
CA SER A 100 -8.39 -14.93 -2.18
C SER A 100 -8.40 -16.30 -1.48
N VAL A 101 -7.96 -17.33 -2.21
CA VAL A 101 -8.08 -18.75 -1.84
C VAL A 101 -7.74 -18.99 -0.37
N SER A 102 -8.67 -19.63 0.36
CA SER A 102 -8.60 -19.78 1.81
C SER A 102 -7.67 -20.94 2.20
N PHE A 103 -6.37 -20.71 2.18
CA PHE A 103 -5.34 -21.63 2.69
C PHE A 103 -5.24 -21.63 4.23
N MET A 104 -6.37 -21.66 4.95
CA MET A 104 -6.40 -21.04 6.28
C MET A 104 -6.91 -21.89 7.44
N ASN A 105 -7.43 -23.10 7.24
CA ASN A 105 -8.03 -23.82 8.38
C ASN A 105 -6.98 -24.18 9.45
N ALA A 106 -5.78 -24.61 9.08
CA ALA A 106 -4.70 -24.90 10.03
C ALA A 106 -3.98 -23.63 10.54
N ALA A 107 -3.88 -22.59 9.71
CA ALA A 107 -3.19 -21.34 10.07
C ALA A 107 -3.99 -20.42 11.02
N LYS A 108 -5.27 -20.72 11.26
CA LYS A 108 -6.15 -19.99 12.19
C LYS A 108 -6.00 -20.44 13.65
N ALA A 109 -5.56 -21.66 13.91
CA ALA A 109 -5.41 -22.17 15.26
C ALA A 109 -4.15 -21.60 15.94
N PRO A 110 -4.20 -21.24 17.24
CA PRO A 110 -3.01 -20.86 17.99
C PRO A 110 -1.95 -21.96 17.97
N ALA A 111 -0.69 -21.57 17.82
CA ALA A 111 0.44 -22.48 17.88
C ALA A 111 1.54 -21.89 18.78
N VAL A 112 2.19 -22.75 19.57
CA VAL A 112 3.38 -22.36 20.34
C VAL A 112 4.61 -22.67 19.51
N LYS A 113 5.36 -21.63 19.14
CA LYS A 113 6.61 -21.76 18.40
C LYS A 113 7.69 -20.86 18.97
N ALA A 114 8.93 -21.35 18.93
CA ALA A 114 10.11 -20.61 19.29
C ALA A 114 11.06 -20.59 18.09
N TYR A 115 11.55 -19.40 17.75
CA TYR A 115 12.48 -19.16 16.66
C TYR A 115 13.78 -18.62 17.26
N ASP A 116 14.84 -19.42 17.22
CA ASP A 116 16.16 -19.04 17.69
C ASP A 116 17.10 -18.81 16.51
N SER A 117 17.70 -17.63 16.45
CA SER A 117 18.65 -17.21 15.42
C SER A 117 18.15 -17.43 13.97
N LYS A 118 16.85 -17.31 13.76
CA LYS A 118 16.18 -17.49 12.47
C LYS A 118 16.11 -16.20 11.67
N THR A 119 16.08 -16.32 10.35
CA THR A 119 15.74 -15.17 9.51
C THR A 119 14.23 -14.94 9.47
N LEU A 120 13.82 -13.70 9.19
CA LEU A 120 12.42 -13.35 9.00
C LEU A 120 11.80 -14.20 7.87
N GLY A 121 12.52 -14.43 6.77
CA GLY A 121 12.02 -15.30 5.71
C GLY A 121 11.93 -16.78 6.10
N GLU A 122 12.78 -17.29 7.00
CA GLU A 122 12.58 -18.65 7.57
C GLU A 122 11.27 -18.74 8.36
N ILE A 123 10.93 -17.71 9.14
CA ILE A 123 9.68 -17.65 9.93
C ILE A 123 8.47 -17.57 9.00
N VAL A 124 8.51 -16.71 7.98
CA VAL A 124 7.43 -16.58 6.99
C VAL A 124 7.22 -17.89 6.21
N ARG A 125 8.30 -18.59 5.83
CA ARG A 125 8.22 -19.91 5.19
C ARG A 125 7.59 -20.97 6.10
N ASP A 126 7.85 -20.91 7.40
CA ASP A 126 7.22 -21.81 8.38
C ASP A 126 5.71 -21.54 8.56
N ILE A 127 5.30 -20.26 8.50
CA ILE A 127 3.89 -19.87 8.45
C ILE A 127 3.24 -20.39 7.16
N ALA A 128 3.87 -20.17 6.00
CA ALA A 128 3.37 -20.63 4.70
C ALA A 128 3.18 -22.16 4.65
N LYS A 129 4.15 -22.92 5.16
CA LYS A 129 4.04 -24.39 5.31
C LYS A 129 2.84 -24.80 6.15
N SER A 130 2.56 -24.07 7.23
CA SER A 130 1.40 -24.32 8.11
C SER A 130 0.07 -24.03 7.40
N ALA A 131 0.09 -23.15 6.39
CA ALA A 131 -1.03 -22.85 5.50
C ALA A 131 -1.10 -23.77 4.26
N GLY A 132 -0.09 -24.61 4.01
CA GLY A 132 -0.03 -25.49 2.84
C GLY A 132 0.34 -24.78 1.53
N VAL A 133 1.01 -23.63 1.61
CA VAL A 133 1.47 -22.84 0.46
C VAL A 133 2.97 -22.60 0.49
N GLU A 134 3.55 -22.26 -0.66
CA GLU A 134 4.94 -21.79 -0.73
C GLU A 134 5.03 -20.31 -0.34
N ALA A 135 6.18 -19.85 0.17
CA ALA A 135 6.40 -18.43 0.44
C ALA A 135 7.32 -17.81 -0.62
N ALA A 136 6.95 -16.62 -1.08
CA ALA A 136 7.79 -15.73 -1.87
C ALA A 136 8.13 -14.50 -1.01
N VAL A 137 9.36 -14.45 -0.50
CA VAL A 137 9.82 -13.39 0.40
C VAL A 137 10.83 -12.53 -0.34
N SER A 138 10.67 -11.21 -0.28
CA SER A 138 11.64 -10.27 -0.88
C SER A 138 13.05 -10.48 -0.30
N PRO A 139 14.13 -10.30 -1.08
CA PRO A 139 15.49 -10.53 -0.61
C PRO A 139 15.88 -9.70 0.63
N GLU A 140 15.42 -8.45 0.69
CA GLU A 140 15.66 -7.55 1.83
C GLU A 140 15.08 -8.14 3.12
N LEU A 141 13.81 -8.54 3.11
CA LEU A 141 13.14 -9.12 4.28
C LEU A 141 13.62 -10.53 4.59
N ASP A 142 13.99 -11.33 3.57
CA ASP A 142 14.42 -12.71 3.75
C ASP A 142 15.70 -12.83 4.59
N SER A 143 16.60 -11.86 4.44
CA SER A 143 17.92 -11.84 5.08
C SER A 143 17.92 -11.31 6.53
N VAL A 144 16.83 -10.70 7.00
CA VAL A 144 16.77 -10.08 8.33
C VAL A 144 16.89 -11.13 9.42
N LYS A 145 18.01 -11.13 10.14
CA LYS A 145 18.26 -12.07 11.23
C LYS A 145 17.55 -11.63 12.51
N ILE A 146 16.69 -12.51 13.03
CA ILE A 146 15.99 -12.33 14.31
C ILE A 146 16.71 -13.17 15.36
N PRO A 147 17.34 -12.56 16.38
CA PRO A 147 18.09 -13.29 17.39
C PRO A 147 17.22 -14.31 18.13
N PHE A 148 16.00 -13.91 18.51
CA PHE A 148 15.08 -14.77 19.24
C PHE A 148 13.65 -14.23 19.16
N ARG A 149 12.68 -15.09 18.84
CA ARG A 149 11.25 -14.75 18.90
C ARG A 149 10.41 -15.96 19.33
N ASN A 150 9.62 -15.76 20.37
CA ASN A 150 8.58 -16.70 20.78
C ASN A 150 7.22 -16.24 20.27
N SER A 151 6.37 -17.18 19.90
CA SER A 151 4.99 -16.94 19.49
C SER A 151 4.06 -17.93 20.19
N PHE A 152 2.92 -17.42 20.67
CA PHE A 152 1.83 -18.18 21.29
C PHE A 152 0.49 -17.92 20.58
N VAL A 153 0.55 -17.28 19.42
CA VAL A 153 -0.63 -16.86 18.64
C VAL A 153 -0.77 -17.74 17.41
N SER A 154 -1.85 -17.56 16.65
CA SER A 154 -2.00 -18.27 15.38
C SER A 154 -0.94 -17.84 14.36
N PRO A 155 -0.54 -18.70 13.42
CA PRO A 155 0.37 -18.33 12.34
C PRO A 155 -0.06 -17.06 11.58
N LEU A 156 -1.36 -16.85 11.36
CA LEU A 156 -1.87 -15.63 10.72
C LEU A 156 -1.71 -14.38 11.59
N HIS A 157 -1.92 -14.49 12.90
CA HIS A 157 -1.69 -13.37 13.82
C HIS A 157 -0.20 -13.02 13.89
N LEU A 158 0.67 -14.04 13.96
CA LEU A 158 2.11 -13.83 13.91
C LEU A 158 2.52 -13.14 12.61
N LEU A 159 1.97 -13.54 11.47
CA LEU A 159 2.22 -12.88 10.18
C LEU A 159 1.86 -11.39 10.23
N GLN A 160 0.69 -11.04 10.77
CA GLN A 160 0.25 -9.65 10.94
C GLN A 160 1.16 -8.85 11.89
N GLU A 161 1.66 -9.47 12.95
CA GLU A 161 2.67 -8.82 13.80
C GLU A 161 3.97 -8.54 13.05
N LEU A 162 4.40 -9.47 12.20
CA LEU A 162 5.61 -9.32 11.37
C LEU A 162 5.42 -8.23 10.31
N GLU A 163 4.26 -8.18 9.63
CA GLU A 163 3.90 -7.08 8.71
C GLU A 163 4.05 -5.72 9.39
N ARG A 164 3.48 -5.56 10.59
CA ARG A 164 3.53 -4.30 11.35
C ARG A 164 4.93 -3.97 11.87
N THR A 165 5.69 -4.97 12.28
CA THR A 165 7.03 -4.80 12.86
C THR A 165 8.05 -4.43 11.78
N PHE A 166 7.96 -5.05 10.61
CA PHE A 166 8.95 -4.90 9.54
C PHE A 166 8.46 -4.03 8.38
N GLY A 167 7.25 -3.48 8.44
CA GLY A 167 6.73 -2.58 7.42
C GLY A 167 6.53 -3.31 6.11
N ALA A 168 5.94 -4.49 6.19
CA ALA A 168 5.77 -5.41 5.08
C ALA A 168 4.28 -5.66 4.78
N VAL A 169 4.01 -6.17 3.58
CA VAL A 169 2.71 -6.61 3.11
C VAL A 169 2.77 -8.10 2.85
N ALA A 170 1.83 -8.84 3.44
CA ALA A 170 1.66 -10.25 3.26
C ALA A 170 0.39 -10.54 2.45
N LYS A 171 0.51 -11.26 1.33
CA LYS A 171 -0.66 -11.66 0.52
C LYS A 171 -0.68 -13.14 0.22
N PHE A 172 -1.87 -13.72 0.34
CA PHE A 172 -2.15 -15.06 -0.15
C PHE A 172 -2.78 -14.94 -1.54
N GLY A 173 -2.16 -15.57 -2.53
CA GLY A 173 -2.63 -15.57 -3.91
C GLY A 173 -1.85 -16.57 -4.75
N GLU A 174 -2.48 -17.14 -5.77
CA GLU A 174 -1.80 -18.00 -6.75
C GLU A 174 -1.06 -19.21 -6.12
N GLY A 175 -1.58 -19.74 -5.01
CA GLY A 175 -0.95 -20.84 -4.28
C GLY A 175 0.31 -20.47 -3.50
N LYS A 176 0.57 -19.16 -3.31
CA LYS A 176 1.75 -18.64 -2.62
C LYS A 176 1.37 -17.58 -1.56
N LEU A 177 2.23 -17.46 -0.56
CA LEU A 177 2.28 -16.35 0.38
C LEU A 177 3.40 -15.40 -0.07
N SER A 178 3.06 -14.24 -0.62
CA SER A 178 4.05 -13.18 -0.86
C SER A 178 4.28 -12.36 0.41
N PHE A 179 5.52 -11.94 0.64
CA PHE A 179 5.92 -11.07 1.74
C PHE A 179 6.92 -10.03 1.25
N THR A 180 6.43 -8.82 0.99
CA THR A 180 7.18 -7.72 0.35
C THR A 180 7.26 -6.50 1.25
N PRO A 181 8.25 -5.62 1.08
CA PRO A 181 8.26 -4.33 1.75
C PRO A 181 7.03 -3.51 1.32
N ARG A 182 6.50 -2.70 2.24
CA ARG A 182 5.39 -1.80 1.94
C ARG A 182 5.91 -0.52 1.28
N ASP A 183 5.15 0.00 0.33
CA ASP A 183 5.36 1.29 -0.36
C ASP A 183 6.61 1.39 -1.25
N THR A 184 7.29 0.28 -1.53
CA THR A 184 8.44 0.30 -2.46
C THR A 184 8.01 0.14 -3.91
N GLY A 185 6.81 -0.42 -4.13
CA GLY A 185 6.34 -0.80 -5.47
C GLY A 185 7.11 -1.99 -6.02
N ASP A 186 7.68 -2.85 -5.17
CA ASP A 186 8.39 -4.05 -5.60
C ASP A 186 7.54 -5.30 -5.47
N THR A 187 7.73 -6.21 -6.41
CA THR A 187 7.21 -7.57 -6.33
C THR A 187 8.04 -8.43 -5.35
N ALA A 188 7.55 -9.62 -5.00
CA ALA A 188 8.26 -10.55 -4.12
C ALA A 188 9.62 -11.02 -4.66
N SER A 189 9.86 -10.91 -5.97
CA SER A 189 11.16 -11.17 -6.61
C SER A 189 12.08 -9.95 -6.62
N GLY A 190 11.64 -8.81 -6.05
CA GLY A 190 12.38 -7.54 -6.06
C GLY A 190 12.34 -6.80 -7.39
N GLN A 191 11.40 -7.14 -8.28
CA GLN A 191 11.19 -6.37 -9.52
C GLN A 191 10.26 -5.19 -9.27
N GLU A 192 10.65 -4.02 -9.77
CA GLU A 192 9.85 -2.81 -9.69
C GLU A 192 8.55 -2.91 -10.51
N THR A 193 7.45 -2.47 -9.92
CA THR A 193 6.15 -2.32 -10.59
C THR A 193 6.07 -1.02 -11.39
N PRO A 194 5.36 -0.96 -12.52
CA PRO A 194 5.25 0.25 -13.32
C PRO A 194 4.70 1.45 -12.52
N LEU A 195 5.28 2.64 -12.76
CA LEU A 195 4.75 3.89 -12.23
C LEU A 195 3.51 4.33 -13.03
N VAL A 196 2.40 4.56 -12.34
CA VAL A 196 1.17 5.11 -12.93
C VAL A 196 1.24 6.63 -12.89
N VAL A 197 1.43 7.27 -14.05
CA VAL A 197 1.42 8.74 -14.16
C VAL A 197 0.01 9.21 -14.55
N LEU A 198 -0.60 10.03 -13.70
CA LEU A 198 -1.95 10.57 -13.89
C LEU A 198 -1.91 12.08 -14.16
N ASN A 199 -2.58 12.49 -15.22
CA ASN A 199 -2.86 13.90 -15.54
C ASN A 199 -4.31 14.24 -15.17
N PRO A 200 -4.69 15.53 -15.13
CA PRO A 200 -6.06 15.92 -14.78
C PRO A 200 -7.13 15.31 -15.69
N SER A 201 -6.81 15.01 -16.95
CA SER A 201 -7.73 14.34 -17.88
C SER A 201 -8.02 12.87 -17.51
N ASP A 202 -7.10 12.22 -16.81
CA ASP A 202 -7.19 10.81 -16.45
C ASP A 202 -8.04 10.58 -15.19
N ILE A 203 -8.40 11.66 -14.49
CA ILE A 203 -9.08 11.67 -13.20
C ILE A 203 -10.52 12.17 -13.38
N ALA A 204 -11.50 11.32 -13.05
CA ALA A 204 -12.92 11.68 -13.03
C ALA A 204 -13.30 12.43 -11.75
N SER A 205 -12.78 11.95 -10.62
CA SER A 205 -12.92 12.60 -9.32
C SER A 205 -11.71 12.31 -8.44
N LEU A 206 -11.38 13.27 -7.59
CA LEU A 206 -10.30 13.19 -6.63
C LEU A 206 -10.71 13.90 -5.35
N GLU A 207 -10.53 13.22 -4.22
CA GLU A 207 -10.60 13.81 -2.91
C GLU A 207 -9.31 13.47 -2.17
N LEU A 208 -8.60 14.50 -1.71
CA LEU A 208 -7.42 14.36 -0.89
C LEU A 208 -7.64 15.10 0.43
N ARG A 209 -7.18 14.47 1.50
CA ARG A 209 -7.19 15.01 2.85
C ARG A 209 -5.77 15.04 3.37
N GLU A 210 -5.33 16.22 3.75
CA GLU A 210 -4.06 16.41 4.45
C GLU A 210 -4.30 16.49 5.96
N THR A 211 -3.46 15.83 6.75
CA THR A 211 -3.55 15.83 8.20
C THR A 211 -2.22 16.13 8.88
N SER A 212 -2.25 17.05 9.86
CA SER A 212 -1.10 17.35 10.72
C SER A 212 -0.89 16.34 11.85
N ARG A 213 -1.73 15.29 11.93
CA ARG A 213 -1.67 14.28 13.00
C ARG A 213 -0.39 13.44 12.94
N GLY A 214 0.25 13.37 11.76
CA GLY A 214 1.49 12.64 11.51
C GLY A 214 2.78 13.42 11.82
N SER A 215 2.72 14.69 12.22
CA SER A 215 3.90 15.56 12.41
C SER A 215 4.71 15.20 13.67
N HIS A 216 5.46 14.11 13.62
CA HIS A 216 6.41 13.68 14.65
C HIS A 216 7.81 13.68 14.06
N SER A 217 8.77 14.29 14.77
CA SER A 217 10.17 14.32 14.32
C SER A 217 10.82 12.96 14.38
N LYS A 218 10.43 12.13 15.34
CA LYS A 218 11.00 10.80 15.56
C LYS A 218 9.98 9.81 16.12
N VAL A 219 10.19 8.54 15.82
CA VAL A 219 9.58 7.42 16.52
C VAL A 219 10.65 6.73 17.36
N LYS A 220 10.33 6.45 18.63
CA LYS A 220 11.19 5.79 19.60
C LYS A 220 10.61 4.42 19.96
N ALA A 221 11.42 3.38 19.89
CA ALA A 221 11.06 2.02 20.27
C ALA A 221 11.99 1.49 21.36
N ALA A 222 11.47 0.69 22.27
CA ALA A 222 12.26 0.12 23.36
C ALA A 222 12.59 -1.36 23.10
N PHE A 223 13.79 -1.79 23.45
CA PHE A 223 14.14 -3.21 23.49
C PHE A 223 14.82 -3.57 24.81
N PHE A 224 14.77 -4.86 25.15
CA PHE A 224 15.49 -5.39 26.29
C PHE A 224 16.88 -5.87 25.86
N ASP A 225 17.93 -5.24 26.37
CA ASP A 225 19.30 -5.66 26.13
C ASP A 225 19.66 -6.81 27.09
N LYS A 226 19.87 -8.02 26.55
CA LYS A 226 20.20 -9.20 27.35
C LYS A 226 21.61 -9.15 27.94
N THR A 227 22.53 -8.40 27.32
CA THR A 227 23.93 -8.31 27.77
C THR A 227 24.03 -7.39 28.99
N GLU A 228 23.34 -6.25 28.95
CA GLU A 228 23.36 -5.28 30.05
C GLU A 228 22.18 -5.44 31.03
N ASN A 229 21.19 -6.27 30.68
CA ASN A 229 19.97 -6.52 31.47
C ASN A 229 19.17 -5.23 31.76
N ILE A 230 19.19 -4.28 30.81
CA ILE A 230 18.49 -3.00 30.89
C ILE A 230 17.61 -2.74 29.66
N LYS A 231 16.63 -1.85 29.83
CA LYS A 231 15.81 -1.34 28.73
C LYS A 231 16.58 -0.26 27.97
N LYS A 232 16.80 -0.46 26.67
CA LYS A 232 17.39 0.52 25.75
C LYS A 232 16.37 0.99 24.73
N TYR A 233 16.70 2.07 24.04
CA TYR A 233 15.84 2.66 23.02
C TYR A 233 16.58 2.82 21.71
N VAL A 234 15.82 2.71 20.63
CA VAL A 234 16.22 3.05 19.28
C VAL A 234 15.27 4.11 18.72
N GLU A 235 15.74 4.87 17.74
CA GLU A 235 14.99 5.97 17.14
C GLU A 235 14.97 5.82 15.62
N SER A 236 13.88 6.26 15.00
CA SER A 236 13.75 6.45 13.56
C SER A 236 13.27 7.87 13.31
N ALA A 237 14.04 8.65 12.55
CA ALA A 237 13.76 10.05 12.30
C ALA A 237 12.85 10.23 11.08
N SER A 238 12.05 11.30 11.11
CA SER A 238 11.24 11.70 9.97
C SER A 238 12.15 12.33 8.91
N PRO A 239 12.01 11.96 7.63
CA PRO A 239 12.76 12.60 6.55
C PRO A 239 12.32 14.05 6.29
N PHE A 240 11.16 14.46 6.81
CA PHE A 240 10.56 15.77 6.52
C PHE A 240 10.43 16.71 7.73
N SER A 241 10.65 16.20 8.95
CA SER A 241 10.63 17.03 10.15
C SER A 241 11.89 16.81 10.96
N SER A 242 12.77 17.81 10.93
CA SER A 242 14.01 17.87 11.69
C SER A 242 13.92 18.81 12.91
N ASP A 243 12.73 19.35 13.18
CA ASP A 243 12.51 20.25 14.32
C ASP A 243 12.65 19.48 15.64
N GLU A 244 13.65 19.86 16.43
CA GLU A 244 13.91 19.28 17.76
C GLU A 244 12.74 19.50 18.74
N ASN A 245 11.89 20.51 18.51
CA ASN A 245 10.71 20.78 19.34
C ASN A 245 9.47 19.98 18.93
N SER A 246 9.53 19.22 17.82
CA SER A 246 8.41 18.39 17.39
C SER A 246 8.23 17.15 18.29
N PRO A 247 6.99 16.68 18.48
CA PRO A 247 6.71 15.56 19.38
C PRO A 247 7.38 14.25 18.92
N ILE A 248 7.87 13.47 19.88
CA ILE A 248 8.44 12.14 19.64
C ILE A 248 7.38 11.08 19.92
N TYR A 249 7.09 10.23 18.94
CA TYR A 249 6.15 9.13 19.12
C TYR A 249 6.87 7.98 19.82
N THR A 250 6.39 7.52 20.98
CA THR A 250 6.99 6.37 21.67
C THR A 250 6.13 5.12 21.50
N LEU A 251 6.70 4.04 20.98
CA LEU A 251 6.06 2.73 20.94
C LEU A 251 5.89 2.19 22.37
N GLY A 252 4.68 1.73 22.69
CA GLY A 252 4.37 1.10 23.98
C GLY A 252 5.06 -0.26 24.21
N PRO A 253 5.09 -1.17 23.22
CA PRO A 253 5.72 -2.48 23.38
C PRO A 253 7.24 -2.39 23.61
N VAL A 254 7.77 -3.38 24.35
CA VAL A 254 9.22 -3.62 24.46
C VAL A 254 9.55 -4.85 23.62
N PHE A 255 10.49 -4.69 22.70
CA PHE A 255 10.91 -5.73 21.77
C PHE A 255 12.03 -6.60 22.36
N ASN A 256 12.16 -7.83 21.83
CA ASN A 256 13.15 -8.81 22.30
C ASN A 256 14.56 -8.53 21.78
N SER A 257 14.68 -7.71 20.73
CA SER A 257 15.94 -7.41 20.06
C SER A 257 15.98 -5.97 19.54
N GLN A 258 17.21 -5.44 19.38
CA GLN A 258 17.43 -4.14 18.77
C GLN A 258 16.92 -4.10 17.31
N VAL A 259 17.08 -5.20 16.57
CA VAL A 259 16.65 -5.31 15.16
C VAL A 259 15.13 -5.15 15.04
N GLU A 260 14.36 -5.87 15.85
CA GLU A 260 12.90 -5.75 15.86
C GLU A 260 12.45 -4.36 16.30
N ALA A 261 13.10 -3.77 17.31
CA ALA A 261 12.76 -2.41 17.75
C ALA A 261 13.05 -1.37 16.67
N GLN A 262 14.18 -1.50 15.96
CA GLN A 262 14.53 -0.56 14.90
C GLN A 262 13.56 -0.68 13.73
N ALA A 263 13.27 -1.91 13.31
CA ALA A 263 12.28 -2.17 12.26
C ALA A 263 10.91 -1.61 12.64
N ALA A 264 10.46 -1.82 13.89
CA ALA A 264 9.18 -1.31 14.35
C ALA A 264 9.14 0.23 14.42
N ALA A 265 10.23 0.86 14.84
CA ALA A 265 10.35 2.32 14.85
C ALA A 265 10.23 2.90 13.44
N THR A 266 10.97 2.33 12.47
CA THR A 266 10.91 2.73 11.06
C THR A 266 9.54 2.47 10.45
N SER A 267 8.97 1.30 10.67
CA SER A 267 7.64 0.94 10.16
C SER A 267 6.57 1.88 10.67
N LYS A 268 6.65 2.25 11.96
CA LYS A 268 5.72 3.21 12.55
C LYS A 268 5.95 4.63 12.04
N MET A 269 7.19 5.02 11.74
CA MET A 269 7.46 6.31 11.10
C MET A 269 6.81 6.35 9.71
N SER A 270 6.99 5.30 8.92
CA SER A 270 6.32 5.17 7.63
C SER A 270 4.80 5.16 7.74
N ASP A 271 4.20 4.52 8.75
CA ASP A 271 2.76 4.61 9.02
C ASP A 271 2.29 6.05 9.29
N LEU A 272 3.07 6.83 10.04
CA LEU A 272 2.75 8.23 10.31
C LEU A 272 2.84 9.08 9.04
N LEU A 273 3.83 8.81 8.19
CA LEU A 273 4.00 9.47 6.90
C LEU A 273 2.87 9.10 5.92
N ARG A 274 2.40 7.85 5.90
CA ARG A 274 1.22 7.42 5.12
C ARG A 274 -0.04 8.17 5.53
N GLY A 275 -0.21 8.43 6.82
CA GLY A 275 -1.37 9.18 7.34
C GLY A 275 -1.31 10.69 7.09
N TYR A 276 -0.24 11.21 6.48
CA TYR A 276 -0.12 12.65 6.21
C TYR A 276 -1.08 13.10 5.12
N VAL A 277 -1.19 12.35 4.02
CA VAL A 277 -2.21 12.54 2.99
C VAL A 277 -2.93 11.22 2.73
N ASP A 278 -4.25 11.23 2.81
CA ASP A 278 -5.13 10.13 2.44
C ASP A 278 -6.19 10.60 1.45
N GLY A 279 -6.68 9.71 0.59
CA GLY A 279 -7.69 10.13 -0.38
C GLY A 279 -8.17 9.05 -1.34
N GLY A 280 -9.15 9.42 -2.15
CA GLY A 280 -9.77 8.58 -3.15
C GLY A 280 -9.64 9.17 -4.55
N ILE A 281 -9.28 8.34 -5.53
CA ILE A 281 -9.28 8.67 -6.95
C ILE A 281 -10.29 7.78 -7.67
N VAL A 282 -11.08 8.35 -8.56
CA VAL A 282 -11.80 7.62 -9.60
C VAL A 282 -11.22 8.01 -10.94
N LEU A 283 -10.80 7.02 -11.74
CA LEU A 283 -10.25 7.28 -13.06
C LEU A 283 -11.36 7.59 -14.07
N SER A 284 -11.07 8.50 -14.99
CA SER A 284 -11.91 8.81 -16.17
C SER A 284 -12.13 7.59 -17.06
N ARG A 285 -11.15 6.68 -17.07
CA ARG A 285 -11.20 5.41 -17.79
C ARG A 285 -10.67 4.32 -16.88
N GLY A 286 -11.38 3.21 -16.77
CA GLY A 286 -10.91 2.06 -15.99
C GLY A 286 -9.57 1.55 -16.50
N ASP A 287 -8.66 1.21 -15.59
CA ASP A 287 -7.37 0.63 -15.91
C ASP A 287 -7.19 -0.64 -15.07
N PRO A 288 -7.38 -1.83 -15.67
CA PRO A 288 -7.32 -3.10 -14.97
C PRO A 288 -5.87 -3.57 -14.72
N PHE A 289 -4.85 -2.80 -15.11
CA PHE A 289 -3.45 -3.11 -14.82
C PHE A 289 -2.98 -2.52 -13.48
N ILE A 290 -3.69 -1.50 -12.96
CA ILE A 290 -3.37 -0.90 -11.67
C ILE A 290 -3.73 -1.90 -10.56
N ARG A 291 -2.81 -2.10 -9.61
CA ARG A 291 -3.01 -3.00 -8.47
C ARG A 291 -2.79 -2.27 -7.14
N ASP A 292 -3.09 -2.93 -6.03
CA ASP A 292 -2.60 -2.45 -4.74
C ASP A 292 -1.07 -2.37 -4.72
N GLN A 293 -0.53 -1.55 -3.84
CA GLN A 293 0.90 -1.20 -3.75
C GLN A 293 1.47 -0.52 -5.02
N SER A 294 0.65 -0.20 -6.03
CA SER A 294 1.10 0.48 -7.24
C SER A 294 1.54 1.91 -6.92
N ARG A 295 2.66 2.31 -7.54
CA ARG A 295 3.20 3.67 -7.44
C ARG A 295 2.38 4.59 -8.33
N VAL A 296 1.87 5.69 -7.78
CA VAL A 296 1.04 6.67 -8.48
C VAL A 296 1.72 8.04 -8.41
N TYR A 297 1.81 8.72 -9.54
CA TYR A 297 2.31 10.09 -9.62
C TYR A 297 1.28 10.99 -10.30
N ILE A 298 0.83 12.02 -9.59
CA ILE A 298 -0.12 13.00 -10.12
C ILE A 298 0.65 14.25 -10.51
N GLN A 299 0.43 14.72 -11.73
CA GLN A 299 1.05 15.94 -12.26
C GLN A 299 0.05 16.82 -13.01
N GLY A 300 0.41 18.09 -13.21
CA GLY A 300 -0.43 19.04 -13.97
C GLY A 300 -1.65 19.57 -13.21
N ALA A 301 -1.77 19.27 -11.91
CA ALA A 301 -2.76 19.85 -11.00
C ALA A 301 -2.13 21.00 -10.17
N ARG A 302 -2.85 21.47 -9.15
CA ARG A 302 -2.36 22.50 -8.21
C ARG A 302 -1.36 21.94 -7.19
N ASP A 303 -0.62 22.84 -6.56
CA ASP A 303 0.17 22.54 -5.37
C ASP A 303 -0.73 21.97 -4.26
N GLY A 304 -0.24 20.91 -3.61
CA GLY A 304 -1.00 20.09 -2.66
C GLY A 304 -1.74 18.89 -3.29
N ILE A 305 -1.83 18.82 -4.62
CA ILE A 305 -2.36 17.63 -5.33
C ILE A 305 -1.26 16.91 -6.09
N ASN A 306 -0.37 17.65 -6.75
CA ASN A 306 0.77 17.05 -7.44
C ASN A 306 1.68 16.32 -6.43
N GLY A 307 2.16 15.15 -6.81
CA GLY A 307 3.09 14.39 -5.98
C GLY A 307 2.95 12.89 -6.12
N SER A 308 3.62 12.20 -5.20
CA SER A 308 3.78 10.76 -5.18
C SER A 308 2.91 10.09 -4.13
N TYR A 309 2.20 9.06 -4.58
CA TYR A 309 1.25 8.33 -3.78
C TYR A 309 1.42 6.82 -4.01
N ILE A 310 0.90 6.05 -3.07
CA ILE A 310 0.76 4.59 -3.20
C ILE A 310 -0.73 4.26 -3.19
N ALA A 311 -1.14 3.36 -4.09
CA ALA A 311 -2.49 2.79 -4.07
C ALA A 311 -2.59 1.71 -2.98
N ASP A 312 -3.31 1.99 -1.91
CA ASP A 312 -3.50 1.06 -0.79
C ASP A 312 -4.60 0.05 -1.07
N MET A 313 -5.67 0.51 -1.72
CA MET A 313 -6.78 -0.33 -2.14
C MET A 313 -7.21 0.09 -3.54
N VAL A 314 -7.31 -0.88 -4.45
CA VAL A 314 -7.80 -0.66 -5.81
C VAL A 314 -9.07 -1.45 -5.99
N ARG A 315 -10.09 -0.77 -6.50
CA ARG A 315 -11.36 -1.37 -6.86
C ARG A 315 -11.55 -1.25 -8.37
N HIS A 316 -11.67 -2.40 -9.01
CA HIS A 316 -12.15 -2.49 -10.39
C HIS A 316 -13.61 -2.92 -10.37
N SER A 317 -14.47 -2.19 -11.06
CA SER A 317 -15.86 -2.59 -11.24
C SER A 317 -16.22 -2.59 -12.71
N PHE A 318 -16.98 -3.60 -13.12
CA PHE A 318 -17.58 -3.69 -14.43
C PHE A 318 -19.09 -3.70 -14.27
N THR A 319 -19.78 -2.84 -15.01
CA THR A 319 -21.24 -2.87 -15.15
C THR A 319 -21.61 -2.77 -16.62
N THR A 320 -22.75 -3.34 -16.99
CA THR A 320 -23.26 -3.26 -18.36
C THR A 320 -23.60 -1.83 -18.78
N ALA A 321 -23.95 -0.95 -17.83
CA ALA A 321 -24.30 0.44 -18.08
C ALA A 321 -23.09 1.37 -18.19
N ASN A 322 -22.11 1.25 -17.28
CA ASN A 322 -21.00 2.20 -17.16
C ASN A 322 -19.66 1.62 -17.64
N GLY A 323 -19.62 0.36 -18.07
CA GLY A 323 -18.40 -0.31 -18.50
C GLY A 323 -17.44 -0.58 -17.34
N LEU A 324 -16.14 -0.54 -17.63
CA LEU A 324 -15.06 -0.73 -16.66
C LEU A 324 -14.71 0.59 -15.97
N ASN A 325 -14.77 0.59 -14.64
CA ASN A 325 -14.36 1.67 -13.78
C ASN A 325 -13.22 1.19 -12.87
N THR A 326 -12.29 2.10 -12.57
CA THR A 326 -11.23 1.86 -11.59
C THR A 326 -11.19 3.02 -10.62
N SER A 327 -11.28 2.68 -9.35
CA SER A 327 -11.13 3.62 -8.25
C SER A 327 -10.07 3.10 -7.29
N MET A 328 -9.38 4.00 -6.62
CA MET A 328 -8.32 3.64 -5.71
C MET A 328 -8.33 4.55 -4.49
N HIS A 329 -8.09 3.95 -3.33
CA HIS A 329 -7.69 4.68 -2.14
C HIS A 329 -6.17 4.82 -2.19
N ILE A 330 -5.70 6.06 -2.07
CA ILE A 330 -4.28 6.40 -2.11
C ILE A 330 -3.86 7.06 -0.80
N HIS A 331 -2.59 6.93 -0.48
CA HIS A 331 -1.96 7.67 0.60
C HIS A 331 -0.57 8.16 0.19
N SER A 332 -0.02 9.10 0.95
CA SER A 332 1.37 9.54 0.81
C SER A 332 2.33 8.36 0.97
N ASN A 333 3.46 8.42 0.28
CA ASN A 333 4.46 7.37 0.34
C ASN A 333 5.13 7.32 1.73
N GLY A 334 5.02 6.18 2.43
CA GLY A 334 5.60 5.97 3.75
C GLY A 334 7.14 5.94 3.77
N THR A 335 7.80 5.77 2.62
CA THR A 335 9.26 5.89 2.50
C THR A 335 9.73 7.33 2.28
N GLY A 336 8.82 8.22 1.89
CA GLY A 336 9.13 9.60 1.52
C GLY A 336 9.73 9.77 0.12
N ASN A 337 9.78 8.72 -0.70
CA ASN A 337 10.31 8.83 -2.07
C ASN A 337 9.40 9.68 -2.96
N ASP A 338 10.02 10.56 -3.74
CA ASP A 338 9.40 11.36 -4.81
C ASP A 338 9.63 10.70 -6.18
N TYR A 339 8.54 10.31 -6.82
CA TYR A 339 8.48 9.68 -8.14
C TYR A 339 8.52 10.68 -9.29
N GLY A 340 8.52 12.00 -9.03
CA GLY A 340 8.57 13.01 -10.09
C GLY A 340 9.83 12.96 -10.95
N SER A 341 10.95 12.52 -10.37
CA SER A 341 12.20 12.27 -11.10
C SER A 341 12.12 11.08 -12.07
N ILE A 342 11.35 10.05 -11.72
CA ILE A 342 11.10 8.85 -12.53
C ILE A 342 10.10 9.17 -13.66
N ALA A 343 9.07 9.97 -13.35
CA ALA A 343 8.07 10.40 -14.33
C ALA A 343 8.63 11.32 -15.42
N ASN A 344 9.65 12.13 -15.09
CA ASN A 344 10.23 13.14 -15.98
C ASN A 344 11.65 12.75 -16.45
N ALA A 345 11.84 11.51 -16.91
CA ALA A 345 13.14 11.01 -17.35
C ALA A 345 13.80 11.80 -18.51
N ASP A 346 13.09 12.74 -19.15
CA ASP A 346 13.64 13.68 -20.16
C ASP A 346 13.90 15.11 -19.65
N THR A 347 13.50 15.47 -18.42
CA THR A 347 13.81 16.80 -17.82
C THR A 347 14.05 16.67 -16.32
N ALA A 348 15.30 16.38 -15.95
CA ALA A 348 15.72 16.37 -14.55
C ALA A 348 15.73 17.81 -13.98
N THR A 349 14.73 18.15 -13.19
CA THR A 349 14.84 19.17 -12.13
C THR A 349 14.58 18.53 -10.77
N PRO A 350 15.36 18.86 -9.72
CA PRO A 350 15.23 18.23 -8.42
C PRO A 350 14.05 18.79 -7.61
N SER A 351 13.48 17.88 -6.80
CA SER A 351 12.73 18.08 -5.55
C SER A 351 11.47 18.96 -5.59
N THR A 352 10.30 18.30 -5.57
CA THR A 352 9.14 18.86 -4.87
C THR A 352 8.85 17.95 -3.67
N PRO A 353 8.85 18.45 -2.42
CA PRO A 353 8.46 17.62 -1.28
C PRO A 353 6.99 17.19 -1.41
N LEU A 354 6.61 16.16 -0.66
CA LEU A 354 5.24 15.66 -0.56
C LEU A 354 4.21 16.81 -0.52
N PRO A 355 3.07 16.66 -1.20
CA PRO A 355 2.06 17.71 -1.25
C PRO A 355 1.69 18.20 0.15
N GLY A 356 1.82 19.51 0.39
CA GLY A 356 1.37 20.20 1.61
C GLY A 356 2.43 20.49 2.68
N MET A 357 3.65 19.96 2.58
CA MET A 357 4.66 20.24 3.62
C MET A 357 5.36 21.60 3.45
N PRO A 358 5.60 22.36 4.55
CA PRO A 358 6.37 23.59 4.50
C PRO A 358 7.82 23.29 4.13
N THR A 359 8.31 23.94 3.07
CA THR A 359 9.72 23.96 2.68
C THR A 359 10.53 24.69 3.74
N THR A 360 11.27 23.98 4.58
CA THR A 360 12.38 24.62 5.29
C THR A 360 13.52 24.82 4.29
N THR A 361 13.59 25.99 3.69
CA THR A 361 14.75 26.39 2.89
C THR A 361 15.99 26.34 3.80
N PRO A 362 17.08 25.64 3.43
CA PRO A 362 18.34 25.80 4.11
C PRO A 362 18.78 27.25 3.94
N ARG A 363 18.94 27.97 5.05
CA ARG A 363 19.57 29.29 5.04
C ARG A 363 21.00 29.11 4.52
N THR A 364 21.21 29.45 3.25
CA THR A 364 22.53 29.50 2.63
C THR A 364 23.38 30.51 3.38
N GLY A 365 24.29 30.02 4.22
CA GLY A 365 25.39 30.81 4.73
C GLY A 365 26.32 31.14 3.57
N SER A 366 26.26 32.38 3.08
CA SER A 366 27.24 32.90 2.14
C SER A 366 28.59 33.04 2.85
N SER A 367 29.50 32.10 2.62
CA SER A 367 30.92 32.31 2.85
C SER A 367 31.48 33.17 1.71
N THR A 368 31.62 34.47 1.95
CA THR A 368 32.44 35.34 1.09
C THR A 368 33.70 35.71 1.84
N THR A 369 34.78 35.06 1.46
CA THR A 369 36.15 35.38 1.82
C THR A 369 36.55 36.67 1.11
N THR A 370 36.99 37.71 1.83
CA THR A 370 38.03 38.65 1.37
C THR A 370 38.53 39.49 2.55
N PRO A 371 39.79 39.99 2.50
CA PRO A 371 40.65 40.13 3.67
C PRO A 371 40.53 41.46 4.42
N ASP A 372 40.98 41.35 5.66
CA ASP A 372 41.45 42.36 6.60
C ASP A 372 41.95 43.68 5.98
N THR A 373 41.29 44.79 6.34
CA THR A 373 41.94 46.08 6.62
C THR A 373 41.10 46.84 7.66
N GLY A 374 41.75 47.24 8.75
CA GLY A 374 41.11 47.79 9.93
C GLY A 374 40.84 49.30 9.94
N LEU A 375 40.29 49.69 11.10
CA LEU A 375 40.16 51.01 11.73
C LEU A 375 38.89 51.88 11.52
N ASN A 376 38.12 51.92 12.62
CA ASN A 376 37.55 53.08 13.35
C ASN A 376 36.38 53.90 12.79
N GLY A 377 35.29 53.98 13.58
CA GLY A 377 34.53 55.22 13.78
C GLY A 377 33.01 55.16 13.99
N ILE A 378 32.56 55.03 15.26
CA ILE A 378 31.60 55.92 15.97
C ILE A 378 30.10 56.06 15.53
N THR A 379 29.21 55.61 16.46
CA THR A 379 27.81 56.00 16.84
C THR A 379 26.54 55.64 16.04
N PRO A 380 25.36 55.48 16.73
CA PRO A 380 24.18 54.74 16.28
C PRO A 380 22.98 55.62 15.86
N GLY A 381 22.10 55.06 15.02
CA GLY A 381 20.86 55.70 14.58
C GLY A 381 19.71 54.71 14.38
N ASN A 382 18.74 54.81 15.28
CA ASN A 382 17.36 54.33 15.32
C ASN A 382 16.61 54.19 13.96
N ASN A 383 15.73 53.18 13.82
CA ASN A 383 14.26 53.33 13.66
C ASN A 383 13.57 52.32 12.68
N ARG A 384 12.63 51.54 13.26
CA ARG A 384 11.27 51.11 12.80
C ARG A 384 10.94 50.59 11.38
N GLY A 385 10.10 49.54 11.39
CA GLY A 385 8.99 49.27 10.46
C GLY A 385 9.27 48.11 9.50
N GLY A 386 8.60 46.95 9.60
CA GLY A 386 7.28 46.68 8.99
C GLY A 386 7.47 46.21 7.54
N ALA A 387 6.81 45.21 6.95
CA ALA A 387 5.68 44.37 7.29
C ALA A 387 5.75 43.12 6.39
N PHE A 388 4.92 42.13 6.70
CA PHE A 388 4.65 40.93 5.91
C PHE A 388 4.06 41.23 4.54
N SER A 389 4.48 40.44 3.55
CA SER A 389 3.62 39.90 2.48
C SER A 389 4.19 38.56 2.04
#